data_AF-L8N3D6-F1
#
_entry.id   AF-L8N3D6-F1
#
_cell.length_a   1.000
_cell.length_b   1.000
_cell.length_c   1.000
_cell.angle_alpha   90.00
_cell.angle_beta   90.00
_cell.angle_gamma   90.00
#
_symmetry.space_group_name_H-M   'P 1'
#
loop_
_entity.id
_entity.type
_entity.pdbx_description
1 polymer ?
#
loop_
_entity_poly.entity_id
_entity_poly.type
_entity_poly.pdbx_seq_one_letter_code
_entity_poly.pdbx_strand_id
1 'polypeptide(L)'
;MTTVVTFLGDRGLLETKYRFGDHAQSYTGGVFAEALVQFCEFDRMIVCVTEKAKLNTWSKLVNLHSDPRIQALDIPTGIDTSEMWQTFEIIAAEIPEGESVIFDITHGLRSLPFLVFLFAAYFKAAKNVTIKSIYYGALELRAGEIAPVIDLSEFISMIDWITATTRFTEMGNGQALVDLLRNEMPTTEELRDRPDWSDLSGSLENTASAIETISLALSITRPIEVMASASKLEATLKRSADAFGQRARPFQLLSDRVVAEYGQFALERPIQKDVIRQNLEIQRETIEWYIERNYIVQALTLAREWLVSVVAYWFDLDILDYRGSREPIEDALHRLRHKFHPKGREFVSKGNGYFDELVDLPNARAIATLWKELANLRNDLAHCGMNKRPMLATKMRECAMGIGRSLIDIEKSLLD
;
A
#
# COMPACT_ATOMS: atom_id res chain seq x y z
N MET A 1 -2.23 -8.73 -26.23
CA MET A 1 -2.35 -7.80 -27.37
C MET A 1 -1.79 -6.45 -26.94
N THR A 2 -1.10 -5.75 -27.84
CA THR A 2 -0.51 -4.42 -27.62
C THR A 2 -1.19 -3.41 -28.53
N THR A 3 -1.83 -2.42 -27.91
CA THR A 3 -2.56 -1.34 -28.59
C THR A 3 -1.80 -0.02 -28.45
N VAL A 4 -1.49 0.64 -29.57
CA VAL A 4 -0.95 2.00 -29.58
C VAL A 4 -2.11 2.99 -29.64
N VAL A 5 -2.10 4.01 -28.79
CA VAL A 5 -3.05 5.12 -28.83
C VAL A 5 -2.26 6.40 -29.07
N THR A 6 -2.46 7.02 -30.23
CA THR A 6 -1.79 8.25 -30.67
C THR A 6 -2.80 9.31 -31.05
N PHE A 7 -2.48 10.57 -30.80
CA PHE A 7 -3.35 11.70 -31.08
C PHE A 7 -2.79 12.49 -32.26
N LEU A 8 -3.62 12.75 -33.26
CA LEU A 8 -3.17 13.39 -34.49
C LEU A 8 -3.31 14.92 -34.42
N GLY A 9 -2.25 15.65 -34.78
CA GLY A 9 -2.27 17.10 -34.90
C GLY A 9 -3.07 17.59 -36.11
N ASP A 10 -3.63 18.81 -36.04
CA ASP A 10 -4.46 19.41 -37.09
C ASP A 10 -3.70 20.31 -38.08
N ARG A 11 -2.38 20.45 -37.90
CA ARG A 11 -1.50 21.33 -38.68
C ARG A 11 -1.03 20.75 -40.03
N GLY A 12 -1.50 19.55 -40.40
CA GLY A 12 -1.05 18.84 -41.58
C GLY A 12 0.29 18.13 -41.37
N LEU A 13 0.93 17.75 -42.49
CA LEU A 13 2.22 17.06 -42.48
C LEU A 13 3.34 18.08 -42.25
N LEU A 14 4.07 17.92 -41.15
CA LEU A 14 5.26 18.71 -40.85
C LEU A 14 6.46 17.77 -40.81
N GLU A 15 7.30 17.85 -41.85
CA GLU A 15 8.51 17.03 -41.90
C GLU A 15 9.37 17.28 -40.66
N THR A 16 9.52 16.24 -39.86
CA THR A 16 10.21 16.26 -38.59
C THR A 16 11.07 15.02 -38.47
N LYS A 17 12.27 15.19 -37.92
CA LYS A 17 13.18 14.09 -37.66
C LYS A 17 13.20 13.76 -36.18
N TYR A 18 12.75 12.56 -35.81
CA TYR A 18 12.68 12.08 -34.43
C TYR A 18 13.71 10.98 -34.16
N ARG A 19 14.22 10.93 -32.93
CA ARG A 19 15.13 9.86 -32.46
C ARG A 19 14.74 9.40 -31.06
N PHE A 20 14.57 8.10 -30.91
CA PHE A 20 14.29 7.45 -29.62
C PHE A 20 15.59 7.24 -28.86
N GLY A 21 15.72 7.81 -27.66
CA GLY A 21 16.89 7.63 -26.78
C GLY A 21 18.25 7.60 -27.52
N ASP A 22 19.02 6.53 -27.27
CA ASP A 22 20.31 6.27 -27.90
C ASP A 22 20.23 5.44 -29.19
N HIS A 23 19.02 5.26 -29.77
CA HIS A 23 18.90 4.54 -31.03
C HIS A 23 19.70 5.24 -32.13
N ALA A 24 20.49 4.45 -32.86
CA ALA A 24 21.31 4.94 -33.96
C ALA A 24 20.46 5.43 -35.15
N GLN A 25 19.22 4.95 -35.27
CA GLN A 25 18.30 5.29 -36.34
C GLN A 25 17.33 6.39 -35.90
N SER A 26 17.09 7.34 -36.81
CA SER A 26 16.09 8.40 -36.68
C SER A 26 15.00 8.19 -37.71
N TYR A 27 13.74 8.44 -37.34
CA TYR A 27 12.65 8.58 -38.28
C TYR A 27 12.65 10.00 -38.86
N THR A 28 12.36 10.13 -40.15
CA THR A 28 12.02 11.41 -40.79
C THR A 28 10.67 11.26 -41.46
N GLY A 29 9.71 12.12 -41.13
CA GLY A 29 8.44 12.17 -41.84
C GLY A 29 7.44 13.16 -41.24
N GLY A 30 6.19 13.08 -41.68
CA GLY A 30 5.22 14.17 -41.53
C GLY A 30 4.44 14.21 -40.21
N VAL A 31 4.33 13.07 -39.50
CA VAL A 31 3.57 12.93 -38.26
C VAL A 31 4.22 11.92 -37.32
N PHE A 32 4.05 12.10 -36.01
CA PHE A 32 4.68 11.21 -35.03
C PHE A 32 4.11 9.77 -35.06
N ALA A 33 2.85 9.58 -35.44
CA ALA A 33 2.24 8.25 -35.56
C ALA A 33 3.01 7.31 -36.50
N GLU A 34 3.58 7.81 -37.60
CA GLU A 34 4.42 7.01 -38.51
C GLU A 34 5.74 6.58 -37.85
N ALA A 35 6.29 7.41 -36.94
CA ALA A 35 7.47 7.04 -36.17
C ALA A 35 7.17 5.84 -35.27
N LEU A 36 6.01 5.83 -34.60
CA LEU A 36 5.57 4.71 -33.77
C LEU A 36 5.43 3.42 -34.58
N VAL A 37 4.99 3.50 -35.85
CA VAL A 37 4.93 2.32 -36.73
C VAL A 37 6.31 1.70 -36.97
N GLN A 38 7.35 2.52 -37.02
CA GLN A 38 8.72 2.06 -37.28
C GLN A 38 9.43 1.54 -36.03
N PHE A 39 9.14 2.14 -34.87
CA PHE A 39 9.90 1.88 -33.64
C PHE A 39 9.19 1.01 -32.61
N CYS A 40 7.87 0.84 -32.72
CA CYS A 40 7.09 0.05 -31.76
C CYS A 40 6.57 -1.24 -32.40
N GLU A 41 6.63 -2.32 -31.64
CA GLU A 41 5.92 -3.56 -31.93
C GLU A 41 4.49 -3.46 -31.38
N PHE A 42 3.48 -3.58 -32.24
CA PHE A 42 2.07 -3.49 -31.86
C PHE A 42 1.16 -4.37 -32.72
N ASP A 43 0.04 -4.77 -32.12
CA ASP A 43 -1.01 -5.56 -32.76
C ASP A 43 -2.09 -4.66 -33.39
N ARG A 44 -2.37 -3.52 -32.74
CA ARG A 44 -3.36 -2.53 -33.17
C ARG A 44 -2.89 -1.11 -32.86
N MET A 45 -3.23 -0.15 -33.73
CA MET A 45 -3.02 1.27 -33.49
C MET A 45 -4.33 2.03 -33.69
N ILE A 46 -4.65 2.84 -32.68
CA ILE A 46 -5.79 3.75 -32.65
C ILE A 46 -5.23 5.16 -32.82
N VAL A 47 -5.62 5.81 -33.91
CA VAL A 47 -5.26 7.19 -34.22
C VAL A 47 -6.44 8.09 -33.89
N CYS A 48 -6.37 8.74 -32.72
CA CYS A 48 -7.39 9.67 -32.25
C CYS A 48 -7.36 10.94 -33.11
N VAL A 49 -8.46 11.21 -33.81
CA VAL A 49 -8.60 12.33 -34.74
C VAL A 49 -9.76 13.24 -34.34
N THR A 50 -9.49 14.54 -34.23
CA THR A 50 -10.55 15.56 -34.22
C THR A 50 -11.03 15.79 -35.65
N GLU A 51 -12.18 16.45 -35.82
CA GLU A 51 -12.70 16.79 -37.16
C GLU A 51 -11.65 17.52 -38.02
N LYS A 52 -10.94 18.49 -37.44
CA LYS A 52 -9.87 19.23 -38.13
C LYS A 52 -8.67 18.35 -38.46
N ALA A 53 -8.21 17.52 -37.53
CA ALA A 53 -7.09 16.60 -37.77
C ALA A 53 -7.43 15.57 -38.85
N LYS A 54 -8.68 15.09 -38.88
CA LYS A 54 -9.18 14.15 -39.90
C LYS A 54 -9.11 14.75 -41.30
N LEU A 55 -9.55 16.00 -41.45
CA LEU A 55 -9.54 16.72 -42.72
C LEU A 55 -8.12 17.13 -43.17
N ASN A 56 -7.34 17.73 -42.26
CA ASN A 56 -6.07 18.38 -42.62
C ASN A 56 -4.87 17.44 -42.69
N THR A 57 -4.89 16.37 -41.89
CA THR A 57 -3.73 15.51 -41.65
C THR A 57 -4.03 14.05 -42.00
N TRP A 58 -5.04 13.45 -41.37
CA TRP A 58 -5.36 12.03 -41.55
C TRP A 58 -5.58 11.68 -43.02
N SER A 59 -6.40 12.46 -43.73
CA SER A 59 -6.69 12.29 -45.17
C SER A 59 -5.46 12.15 -46.08
N LYS A 60 -4.30 12.69 -45.65
CA LYS A 60 -3.03 12.66 -46.40
C LYS A 60 -2.14 11.47 -46.05
N LEU A 61 -2.44 10.73 -44.98
CA LEU A 61 -1.65 9.62 -44.45
C LEU A 61 -2.05 8.27 -45.07
N VAL A 62 -2.01 8.18 -46.41
CA VAL A 62 -2.46 6.99 -47.17
C VAL A 62 -1.77 5.70 -46.71
N ASN A 63 -0.49 5.77 -46.36
CA ASN A 63 0.27 4.61 -45.90
C ASN A 63 -0.26 4.07 -44.56
N LEU A 64 -0.64 4.95 -43.63
CA LEU A 64 -1.24 4.55 -42.36
C LEU A 64 -2.62 3.90 -42.57
N HIS A 65 -3.46 4.45 -43.45
CA HIS A 65 -4.76 3.84 -43.79
C HIS A 65 -4.67 2.46 -44.43
N SER A 66 -3.56 2.17 -45.11
CA SER A 66 -3.38 0.92 -45.85
C SER A 66 -2.97 -0.23 -44.94
N ASP A 67 -2.48 0.05 -43.73
CA ASP A 67 -2.19 -0.97 -42.72
C ASP A 67 -3.48 -1.34 -41.97
N PRO A 68 -3.96 -2.59 -42.08
CA PRO A 68 -5.24 -3.00 -41.47
C PRO A 68 -5.21 -2.97 -39.94
N ARG A 69 -4.03 -2.87 -39.31
CA ARG A 69 -3.89 -2.74 -37.86
C ARG A 69 -4.18 -1.33 -37.36
N ILE A 70 -4.22 -0.34 -38.26
CA ILE A 70 -4.29 1.08 -37.92
C ILE A 70 -5.67 1.63 -38.25
N GLN A 71 -6.33 2.23 -37.26
CA GLN A 71 -7.69 2.73 -37.38
C GLN A 71 -7.81 4.14 -36.83
N ALA A 72 -8.57 4.99 -37.54
CA ALA A 72 -8.98 6.28 -37.00
C ALA A 72 -10.05 6.11 -35.93
N LEU A 73 -9.93 6.88 -34.87
CA LEU A 73 -10.97 7.01 -33.85
C LEU A 73 -11.37 8.47 -33.72
N ASP A 74 -12.61 8.77 -34.07
CA ASP A 74 -13.15 10.12 -33.98
C ASP A 74 -13.30 10.53 -32.51
N ILE A 75 -12.67 11.65 -32.13
CA ILE A 75 -12.77 12.23 -30.78
C ILE A 75 -13.16 13.72 -30.87
N PRO A 76 -13.83 14.28 -29.84
CA PRO A 76 -14.04 15.72 -29.78
C PRO A 76 -12.72 16.47 -29.57
N THR A 77 -12.75 17.80 -29.64
CA THR A 77 -11.54 18.62 -29.53
C THR A 77 -10.99 18.69 -28.10
N GLY A 78 -11.86 18.58 -27.10
CA GLY A 78 -11.52 18.70 -25.68
C GLY A 78 -11.51 20.14 -25.19
N ILE A 79 -12.41 21.00 -25.71
CA ILE A 79 -12.45 22.43 -25.33
C ILE A 79 -13.07 22.68 -23.95
N ASP A 80 -13.82 21.72 -23.43
CA ASP A 80 -14.42 21.74 -22.10
C ASP A 80 -14.37 20.36 -21.44
N THR A 81 -14.76 20.30 -20.17
CA THR A 81 -14.76 19.06 -19.37
C THR A 81 -15.67 17.98 -19.95
N SER A 82 -16.78 18.35 -20.61
CA SER A 82 -17.71 17.38 -21.19
C SER A 82 -17.07 16.67 -22.38
N GLU A 83 -16.42 17.43 -23.27
CA GLU A 83 -15.68 16.84 -24.38
C GLU A 83 -14.50 15.98 -23.89
N MET A 84 -13.80 16.39 -22.82
CA MET A 84 -12.72 15.59 -22.24
C MET A 84 -13.22 14.24 -21.70
N TRP A 85 -14.38 14.21 -21.03
CA TRP A 85 -15.03 12.96 -20.60
C TRP A 85 -15.45 12.09 -21.78
N GLN A 86 -16.00 12.70 -22.84
CA GLN A 86 -16.35 11.98 -24.05
C GLN A 86 -15.11 11.36 -24.72
N THR A 87 -13.98 12.08 -24.79
CA THR A 87 -12.70 11.51 -25.25
C THR A 87 -12.28 10.30 -24.42
N PHE A 88 -12.38 10.40 -23.09
CA PHE A 88 -12.09 9.28 -22.20
C PHE A 88 -12.97 8.07 -22.48
N GLU A 89 -14.29 8.26 -22.57
CA GLU A 89 -15.25 7.17 -22.80
C GLU A 89 -15.01 6.46 -24.15
N ILE A 90 -14.74 7.25 -25.19
CA ILE A 90 -14.43 6.73 -26.54
C ILE A 90 -13.16 5.88 -26.51
N ILE A 91 -12.07 6.38 -25.91
CA ILE A 91 -10.81 5.64 -25.82
C ILE A 91 -10.98 4.41 -24.91
N ALA A 92 -11.68 4.57 -23.78
CA ALA A 92 -11.93 3.49 -22.85
C ALA A 92 -12.69 2.35 -23.52
N ALA A 93 -13.69 2.62 -24.37
CA ALA A 93 -14.44 1.58 -25.08
C ALA A 93 -13.54 0.73 -26.00
N GLU A 94 -12.45 1.30 -26.50
CA GLU A 94 -11.55 0.64 -27.44
C GLU A 94 -10.37 -0.11 -26.79
N ILE A 95 -10.17 0.03 -25.48
CA ILE A 95 -9.11 -0.65 -24.73
C ILE A 95 -9.71 -1.80 -23.91
N PRO A 96 -9.50 -3.06 -24.32
CA PRO A 96 -9.96 -4.24 -23.58
C PRO A 96 -9.21 -4.44 -22.25
N GLU A 97 -9.80 -5.28 -21.39
CA GLU A 97 -9.20 -5.69 -20.13
C GLU A 97 -7.95 -6.56 -20.36
N GLY A 98 -6.90 -6.34 -19.56
CA GLY A 98 -5.67 -7.15 -19.59
C GLY A 98 -4.72 -6.86 -20.76
N GLU A 99 -5.01 -5.89 -21.63
CA GLU A 99 -4.13 -5.54 -22.74
C GLU A 99 -2.90 -4.73 -22.32
N SER A 100 -1.93 -4.65 -23.22
CA SER A 100 -0.82 -3.71 -23.12
C SER A 100 -1.09 -2.47 -23.96
N VAL A 101 -0.82 -1.28 -23.43
CA VAL A 101 -1.04 -0.02 -24.14
C VAL A 101 0.25 0.80 -24.22
N ILE A 102 0.48 1.38 -25.40
CA ILE A 102 1.48 2.42 -25.64
C ILE A 102 0.73 3.72 -25.92
N PHE A 103 0.98 4.75 -25.14
CA PHE A 103 0.43 6.08 -25.40
C PHE A 103 1.44 6.97 -26.10
N ASP A 104 0.94 7.85 -26.96
CA ASP A 104 1.67 8.98 -27.50
C ASP A 104 0.97 10.28 -27.12
N ILE A 105 1.73 11.23 -26.58
CA ILE A 105 1.26 12.54 -26.14
C ILE A 105 1.91 13.70 -26.92
N THR A 106 2.50 13.41 -28.09
CA THR A 106 3.25 14.37 -28.92
C THR A 106 2.39 15.49 -29.48
N HIS A 107 1.16 15.18 -29.89
CA HIS A 107 0.25 16.15 -30.48
C HIS A 107 -1.08 16.20 -29.73
N GLY A 108 -1.76 17.34 -29.80
CA GLY A 108 -3.03 17.58 -29.13
C GLY A 108 -3.02 18.90 -28.35
N LEU A 109 -4.09 19.15 -27.61
CA LEU A 109 -4.12 20.28 -26.67
C LEU A 109 -3.17 20.03 -25.50
N ARG A 110 -2.68 21.10 -24.85
CA ARG A 110 -1.75 20.99 -23.71
C ARG A 110 -2.36 20.24 -22.51
N SER A 111 -3.68 20.13 -22.44
CA SER A 111 -4.40 19.33 -21.43
C SER A 111 -4.26 17.82 -21.67
N LEU A 112 -3.99 17.39 -22.89
CA LEU A 112 -3.99 15.99 -23.28
C LEU A 112 -2.93 15.15 -22.54
N PRO A 113 -1.65 15.56 -22.42
CA PRO A 113 -0.68 14.86 -21.59
C PRO A 113 -1.23 14.51 -20.21
N PHE A 114 -1.81 15.49 -19.52
CA PHE A 114 -2.37 15.29 -18.18
C PHE A 114 -3.53 14.28 -18.17
N LEU A 115 -4.43 14.36 -19.16
CA LEU A 115 -5.54 13.40 -19.30
C LEU A 115 -5.03 11.99 -19.58
N VAL A 116 -4.04 11.83 -20.46
CA VAL A 116 -3.48 10.51 -20.81
C VAL A 116 -2.83 9.84 -19.59
N PHE A 117 -2.13 10.58 -18.73
CA PHE A 117 -1.63 10.03 -17.47
C PHE A 117 -2.76 9.54 -16.55
N LEU A 118 -3.86 10.30 -16.46
CA LEU A 118 -5.05 9.88 -15.70
C LEU A 118 -5.74 8.66 -16.32
N PHE A 119 -5.82 8.60 -17.65
CA PHE A 119 -6.40 7.46 -18.38
C PHE A 119 -5.56 6.21 -18.16
N ALA A 120 -4.23 6.33 -18.28
CA ALA A 120 -3.29 5.25 -18.00
C ALA A 120 -3.46 4.71 -16.57
N ALA A 121 -3.53 5.59 -15.57
CA ALA A 121 -3.78 5.21 -14.18
C ALA A 121 -5.13 4.49 -14.01
N TYR A 122 -6.19 5.03 -14.63
CA TYR A 122 -7.52 4.42 -14.61
C TYR A 122 -7.53 3.04 -15.26
N PHE A 123 -6.93 2.88 -16.44
CA PHE A 123 -6.91 1.60 -17.17
C PHE A 123 -6.12 0.53 -16.42
N LYS A 124 -5.02 0.89 -15.74
CA LYS A 124 -4.32 -0.02 -14.84
C LYS A 124 -5.25 -0.52 -13.73
N ALA A 125 -5.93 0.40 -13.05
CA ALA A 125 -6.76 0.07 -11.89
C ALA A 125 -8.08 -0.64 -12.23
N ALA A 126 -8.78 -0.19 -13.28
CA ALA A 126 -10.13 -0.64 -13.62
C ALA A 126 -10.17 -1.76 -14.67
N LYS A 127 -9.12 -1.88 -15.49
CA LYS A 127 -9.06 -2.82 -16.62
C LYS A 127 -7.82 -3.71 -16.60
N ASN A 128 -7.02 -3.68 -15.54
CA ASN A 128 -5.79 -4.46 -15.43
C ASN A 128 -4.86 -4.31 -16.66
N VAL A 129 -4.84 -3.11 -17.26
CA VAL A 129 -4.03 -2.82 -18.45
C VAL A 129 -2.58 -2.61 -18.05
N THR A 130 -1.65 -3.12 -18.86
CA THR A 130 -0.21 -2.84 -18.71
C THR A 130 0.18 -1.64 -19.58
N ILE A 131 0.66 -0.57 -18.97
CA ILE A 131 1.19 0.59 -19.71
C ILE A 131 2.64 0.30 -20.05
N LYS A 132 2.92 0.03 -21.33
CA LYS A 132 4.28 -0.26 -21.81
C LYS A 132 5.12 1.00 -21.91
N SER A 133 4.60 2.04 -22.54
CA SER A 133 5.30 3.30 -22.79
C SER A 133 4.34 4.47 -22.87
N ILE A 134 4.83 5.67 -22.54
CA ILE A 134 4.14 6.94 -22.80
C ILE A 134 5.14 7.84 -23.53
N TYR A 135 5.07 7.87 -24.85
CA TYR A 135 6.03 8.59 -25.68
C TYR A 135 5.65 10.05 -25.88
N TYR A 136 6.66 10.90 -25.84
CA TYR A 136 6.58 12.32 -26.18
C TYR A 136 7.69 12.66 -27.18
N GLY A 137 7.32 12.93 -28.43
CA GLY A 137 8.17 13.54 -29.44
C GLY A 137 8.38 15.02 -29.13
N ALA A 138 9.48 15.34 -28.45
CA ALA A 138 9.73 16.69 -27.96
C ALA A 138 10.34 17.59 -29.05
N LEU A 139 9.49 18.02 -30.00
CA LEU A 139 9.89 18.90 -31.11
C LEU A 139 10.59 20.18 -30.64
N GLU A 140 10.15 20.70 -29.49
CA GLU A 140 10.69 21.90 -28.84
C GLU A 140 12.14 21.72 -28.35
N LEU A 141 12.56 20.48 -28.09
CA LEU A 141 13.89 20.15 -27.55
C LEU A 141 14.89 19.71 -28.63
N ARG A 142 14.60 19.98 -29.91
CA ARG A 142 15.47 19.55 -31.00
C ARG A 142 16.90 20.08 -30.88
N ALA A 143 17.87 19.18 -31.06
CA ALA A 143 19.28 19.53 -31.20
C ALA A 143 19.63 19.53 -32.69
N GLY A 144 19.71 20.72 -33.28
CA GLY A 144 19.76 20.88 -34.74
C GLY A 144 18.42 20.52 -35.38
N GLU A 145 18.42 19.55 -36.28
CA GLU A 145 17.21 19.09 -36.98
C GLU A 145 16.51 17.90 -36.29
N ILE A 146 17.11 17.33 -35.24
CA ILE A 146 16.64 16.09 -34.62
C ILE A 146 15.95 16.38 -33.29
N ALA A 147 14.66 16.08 -33.20
CA ALA A 147 13.87 16.10 -31.98
C ALA A 147 14.02 14.77 -31.21
N PRO A 148 14.27 14.79 -29.89
CA PRO A 148 14.30 13.57 -29.10
C PRO A 148 12.88 13.05 -28.86
N VAL A 149 12.76 11.73 -28.74
CA VAL A 149 11.58 11.05 -28.19
C VAL A 149 11.90 10.62 -26.78
N ILE A 150 11.07 11.06 -25.84
CA ILE A 150 11.19 10.77 -24.41
C ILE A 150 10.12 9.74 -24.06
N ASP A 151 10.49 8.64 -23.41
CA ASP A 151 9.53 7.75 -22.75
C ASP A 151 9.30 8.25 -21.32
N LEU A 152 8.05 8.53 -21.00
CA LEU A 152 7.62 9.04 -19.70
C LEU A 152 6.96 7.95 -18.85
N SER A 153 7.03 6.68 -19.27
CA SER A 153 6.48 5.53 -18.55
C SER A 153 7.04 5.38 -17.12
N GLU A 154 8.29 5.77 -16.85
CA GLU A 154 8.85 5.76 -15.49
C GLU A 154 7.95 6.56 -14.52
N PHE A 155 7.36 7.67 -14.96
CA PHE A 155 6.51 8.52 -14.13
C PHE A 155 5.12 7.93 -13.87
N ILE A 156 4.59 7.05 -14.73
CA ILE A 156 3.32 6.35 -14.42
C ILE A 156 3.52 5.37 -13.26
N SER A 157 4.72 4.78 -13.11
CA SER A 157 5.05 3.88 -12.00
C SER A 157 5.02 4.58 -10.63
N MET A 158 5.21 5.90 -10.58
CA MET A 158 5.14 6.67 -9.33
C MET A 158 3.78 6.50 -8.63
N ILE A 159 2.70 6.36 -9.41
CA ILE A 159 1.35 6.11 -8.88
C ILE A 159 1.32 4.77 -8.11
N ASP A 160 2.01 3.76 -8.63
CA ASP A 160 2.09 2.45 -7.98
C ASP A 160 2.86 2.55 -6.65
N TRP A 161 4.01 3.24 -6.64
CA TRP A 161 4.80 3.47 -5.42
C TRP A 161 4.04 4.24 -4.34
N ILE A 162 3.33 5.31 -4.73
CA ILE A 162 2.47 6.08 -3.82
C ILE A 162 1.36 5.18 -3.27
N THR A 163 0.68 4.44 -4.14
CA THR A 163 -0.44 3.57 -3.73
C THR A 163 0.03 2.44 -2.82
N ALA A 164 1.12 1.77 -3.16
CA ALA A 164 1.69 0.69 -2.39
C ALA A 164 2.19 1.16 -1.02
N THR A 165 2.87 2.31 -0.97
CA THR A 165 3.35 2.87 0.30
C THR A 165 2.18 3.32 1.18
N THR A 166 1.19 4.02 0.63
CA THR A 166 -0.01 4.43 1.37
C THR A 166 -0.75 3.22 1.92
N ARG A 167 -0.94 2.15 1.12
CA ARG A 167 -1.53 0.89 1.59
C ARG A 167 -0.75 0.27 2.74
N PHE A 168 0.58 0.33 2.68
CA PHE A 168 1.39 -0.12 3.79
C PHE A 168 1.14 0.75 5.01
N THR A 169 1.46 2.05 4.96
CA THR A 169 1.40 2.94 6.13
C THR A 169 -0.02 3.07 6.73
N GLU A 170 -1.07 3.06 5.92
CA GLU A 170 -2.45 3.20 6.39
C GLU A 170 -3.09 1.87 6.79
N MET A 171 -2.71 0.74 6.21
CA MET A 171 -3.41 -0.54 6.40
C MET A 171 -2.49 -1.67 6.92
N GLY A 172 -1.20 -1.43 7.14
CA GLY A 172 -0.25 -2.47 7.50
C GLY A 172 0.04 -3.49 6.40
N ASN A 173 -0.50 -3.31 5.18
CA ASN A 173 -0.35 -4.26 4.08
C ASN A 173 0.72 -3.80 3.09
N GLY A 174 1.92 -4.37 3.22
CA GLY A 174 3.09 -4.04 2.43
C GLY A 174 3.27 -4.88 1.16
N GLN A 175 2.39 -5.83 0.84
CA GLN A 175 2.64 -6.78 -0.26
C GLN A 175 2.90 -6.08 -1.59
N ALA A 176 2.08 -5.08 -1.95
CA ALA A 176 2.28 -4.34 -3.19
C ALA A 176 3.64 -3.61 -3.24
N LEU A 177 4.14 -3.15 -2.08
CA LEU A 177 5.42 -2.47 -1.97
C LEU A 177 6.59 -3.47 -2.05
N VAL A 178 6.43 -4.65 -1.46
CA VAL A 178 7.34 -5.79 -1.59
C VAL A 178 7.50 -6.18 -3.06
N ASP A 179 6.39 -6.31 -3.78
CA ASP A 179 6.39 -6.68 -5.19
C ASP A 179 7.11 -5.62 -6.05
N LEU A 180 6.87 -4.33 -5.80
CA LEU A 180 7.56 -3.24 -6.49
C LEU A 180 9.08 -3.26 -6.21
N LEU A 181 9.50 -3.44 -4.96
CA LEU A 181 10.92 -3.52 -4.60
C LEU A 181 11.62 -4.70 -5.27
N ARG A 182 10.96 -5.87 -5.34
CA ARG A 182 11.48 -7.07 -6.00
C ARG A 182 11.53 -6.91 -7.52
N ASN A 183 10.58 -6.21 -8.12
CA ASN A 183 10.59 -5.92 -9.56
C ASN A 183 11.73 -4.97 -9.97
N GLU A 184 12.19 -4.10 -9.07
CA GLU A 184 13.36 -3.24 -9.30
C GLU A 184 14.71 -3.97 -9.13
N MET A 185 14.70 -5.22 -8.65
CA MET A 185 15.95 -5.97 -8.49
C MET A 185 16.63 -6.18 -9.85
N PRO A 186 17.96 -6.00 -9.93
CA PRO A 186 18.72 -6.34 -11.11
C PRO A 186 18.53 -7.80 -11.55
N THR A 187 18.39 -8.03 -12.85
CA THR A 187 18.35 -9.40 -13.38
C THR A 187 19.73 -10.08 -13.26
N THR A 188 19.78 -11.39 -13.52
CA THR A 188 21.05 -12.13 -13.49
C THR A 188 22.02 -11.63 -14.55
N GLU A 189 21.51 -11.28 -15.73
CA GLU A 189 22.30 -10.67 -16.81
C GLU A 189 22.86 -9.32 -16.40
N GLU A 190 22.02 -8.46 -15.81
CA GLU A 190 22.43 -7.13 -15.36
C GLU A 190 23.48 -7.20 -14.26
N LEU A 191 23.38 -8.13 -13.31
CA LEU A 191 24.38 -8.34 -12.27
C LEU A 191 25.71 -8.87 -12.82
N ARG A 192 25.69 -9.66 -13.90
CA ARG A 192 26.91 -10.10 -14.56
C ARG A 192 27.64 -8.92 -15.21
N ASP A 193 26.89 -8.02 -15.83
CA ASP A 193 27.43 -6.87 -16.53
C ASP A 193 27.76 -5.70 -15.56
N ARG A 194 27.08 -5.64 -14.41
CA ARG A 194 27.27 -4.67 -13.31
C ARG A 194 27.36 -5.37 -11.94
N PRO A 195 28.50 -6.01 -11.62
CA PRO A 195 28.68 -6.68 -10.33
C PRO A 195 28.57 -5.75 -9.11
N ASP A 196 28.80 -4.45 -9.29
CA ASP A 196 28.63 -3.41 -8.27
C ASP A 196 27.18 -3.23 -7.82
N TRP A 197 26.21 -3.77 -8.56
CA TRP A 197 24.79 -3.78 -8.18
C TRP A 197 24.39 -4.91 -7.24
N SER A 198 25.33 -5.75 -6.80
CA SER A 198 25.06 -6.78 -5.80
C SER A 198 24.54 -6.19 -4.47
N ASP A 199 25.12 -5.07 -4.04
CA ASP A 199 24.69 -4.39 -2.80
C ASP A 199 23.28 -3.81 -2.94
N LEU A 200 22.96 -3.24 -4.10
CA LEU A 200 21.60 -2.76 -4.42
C LEU A 200 20.58 -3.90 -4.35
N SER A 201 20.88 -5.04 -5.00
CA SER A 201 20.03 -6.22 -4.99
C SER A 201 19.77 -6.73 -3.57
N GLY A 202 20.84 -6.83 -2.76
CA GLY A 202 20.74 -7.19 -1.36
C GLY A 202 19.93 -6.19 -0.53
N SER A 203 20.10 -4.89 -0.75
CA SER A 203 19.33 -3.84 -0.09
C SER A 203 17.85 -3.91 -0.42
N LEU A 204 17.48 -4.09 -1.68
CA LEU A 204 16.08 -4.23 -2.12
C LEU A 204 15.42 -5.47 -1.49
N GLU A 205 16.05 -6.64 -1.55
CA GLU A 205 15.47 -7.86 -0.97
C GLU A 205 15.39 -7.79 0.55
N ASN A 206 16.41 -7.26 1.22
CA ASN A 206 16.36 -7.11 2.69
C ASN A 206 15.22 -6.18 3.12
N THR A 207 15.02 -5.07 2.39
CA THR A 207 13.90 -4.15 2.65
C THR A 207 12.55 -4.82 2.36
N ALA A 208 12.42 -5.50 1.23
CA ALA A 208 11.21 -6.24 0.86
C ALA A 208 10.85 -7.28 1.93
N SER A 209 11.83 -8.10 2.36
CA SER A 209 11.64 -9.09 3.42
C SER A 209 11.27 -8.47 4.77
N ALA A 210 11.86 -7.32 5.14
CA ALA A 210 11.52 -6.63 6.38
C ALA A 210 10.07 -6.12 6.37
N ILE A 211 9.63 -5.54 5.25
CA ILE A 211 8.24 -5.09 5.04
C ILE A 211 7.27 -6.28 5.10
N GLU A 212 7.58 -7.37 4.39
CA GLU A 212 6.79 -8.60 4.38
C GLU A 212 6.63 -9.18 5.80
N THR A 213 7.71 -9.20 6.58
CA THR A 213 7.73 -9.72 7.95
C THR A 213 6.81 -8.93 8.87
N ILE A 214 6.95 -7.60 8.92
CA ILE A 214 6.11 -6.77 9.80
C ILE A 214 4.64 -6.78 9.35
N SER A 215 4.39 -6.75 8.04
CA SER A 215 3.03 -6.86 7.50
C SER A 215 2.35 -8.16 7.93
N LEU A 216 3.07 -9.29 7.86
CA LEU A 216 2.55 -10.56 8.33
C LEU A 216 2.28 -10.51 9.83
N ALA A 217 3.26 -10.09 10.64
CA ALA A 217 3.13 -10.01 12.09
C ALA A 217 1.92 -9.15 12.54
N LEU A 218 1.70 -8.01 11.89
CA LEU A 218 0.52 -7.15 12.10
C LEU A 218 -0.77 -7.86 11.68
N SER A 219 -0.80 -8.53 10.53
CA SER A 219 -2.01 -9.17 10.01
C SER A 219 -2.54 -10.29 10.93
N ILE A 220 -1.63 -11.00 11.60
CA ILE A 220 -1.94 -12.14 12.49
C ILE A 220 -1.73 -11.84 13.99
N THR A 221 -1.63 -10.57 14.37
CA THR A 221 -1.63 -10.11 15.78
C THR A 221 -0.49 -10.73 16.61
N ARG A 222 0.76 -10.59 16.14
CA ARG A 222 1.97 -11.09 16.81
C ARG A 222 2.80 -9.92 17.39
N PRO A 223 2.43 -9.34 18.54
CA PRO A 223 3.03 -8.10 19.04
C PRO A 223 4.55 -8.17 19.25
N ILE A 224 5.07 -9.29 19.77
CA ILE A 224 6.50 -9.50 19.98
C ILE A 224 7.26 -9.49 18.64
N GLU A 225 6.68 -10.11 17.60
CA GLU A 225 7.27 -10.11 16.26
C GLU A 225 7.15 -8.73 15.60
N VAL A 226 6.03 -8.01 15.80
CA VAL A 226 5.86 -6.63 15.34
C VAL A 226 6.99 -5.74 15.88
N MET A 227 7.29 -5.82 17.18
CA MET A 227 8.34 -4.99 17.78
C MET A 227 9.73 -5.25 17.22
N ALA A 228 10.10 -6.53 17.14
CA ALA A 228 11.40 -6.93 16.62
C ALA A 228 11.54 -6.62 15.13
N SER A 229 10.47 -6.85 14.34
CA SER A 229 10.47 -6.58 12.90
C SER A 229 10.42 -5.08 12.58
N ALA A 230 9.77 -4.25 13.41
CA ALA A 230 9.79 -2.79 13.29
C ALA A 230 11.21 -2.24 13.47
N SER A 231 11.92 -2.69 14.51
CA SER A 231 13.33 -2.32 14.73
C SER A 231 14.21 -2.72 13.54
N LYS A 232 14.00 -3.94 13.01
CA LYS A 232 14.73 -4.43 11.83
C LYS A 232 14.40 -3.62 10.58
N LEU A 233 13.14 -3.27 10.36
CA LEU A 233 12.68 -2.47 9.23
C LEU A 233 13.35 -1.09 9.25
N GLU A 234 13.31 -0.40 10.38
CA GLU A 234 13.95 0.91 10.56
C GLU A 234 15.45 0.85 10.26
N ALA A 235 16.17 -0.12 10.86
CA ALA A 235 17.60 -0.30 10.63
C ALA A 235 17.93 -0.62 9.16
N THR A 236 17.07 -1.40 8.49
CA THR A 236 17.24 -1.79 7.08
C THR A 236 17.01 -0.60 6.16
N LEU A 237 15.96 0.20 6.38
CA LEU A 237 15.67 1.39 5.58
C LEU A 237 16.77 2.45 5.72
N LYS A 238 17.26 2.70 6.94
CA LYS A 238 18.39 3.63 7.16
C LYS A 238 19.66 3.19 6.45
N ARG A 239 19.96 1.88 6.42
CA ARG A 239 21.16 1.35 5.75
C ARG A 239 21.04 1.38 4.22
N SER A 240 19.84 1.17 3.69
CA SER A 240 19.58 1.08 2.25
C SER A 240 19.25 2.41 1.58
N ALA A 241 19.19 3.52 2.34
CA ALA A 241 18.72 4.82 1.85
C ALA A 241 19.43 5.30 0.57
N ASP A 242 20.76 5.15 0.50
CA ASP A 242 21.56 5.57 -0.66
C ASP A 242 21.44 4.60 -1.85
N ALA A 243 21.12 3.33 -1.59
CA ALA A 243 21.02 2.31 -2.64
C ALA A 243 19.79 2.54 -3.54
N PHE A 244 18.67 2.98 -2.97
CA PHE A 244 17.40 3.13 -3.71
C PHE A 244 17.46 4.12 -4.87
N GLY A 245 18.31 5.15 -4.81
CA GLY A 245 18.40 6.21 -5.83
C GLY A 245 18.76 5.73 -7.24
N GLN A 246 19.23 4.48 -7.39
CA GLN A 246 19.61 3.91 -8.68
C GLN A 246 18.42 3.32 -9.46
N ARG A 247 17.45 2.69 -8.77
CA ARG A 247 16.30 2.00 -9.39
C ARG A 247 14.96 2.29 -8.71
N ALA A 248 14.93 2.29 -7.38
CA ALA A 248 13.72 2.58 -6.59
C ALA A 248 13.65 4.05 -6.14
N ARG A 249 13.92 5.02 -7.04
CA ARG A 249 13.94 6.46 -6.70
C ARG A 249 12.66 6.96 -6.02
N PRO A 250 11.45 6.59 -6.49
CA PRO A 250 10.23 7.04 -5.83
C PRO A 250 10.14 6.55 -4.39
N PHE A 251 10.62 5.33 -4.11
CA PHE A 251 10.61 4.76 -2.77
C PHE A 251 11.56 5.47 -1.81
N GLN A 252 12.71 5.97 -2.29
CA GLN A 252 13.65 6.73 -1.46
C GLN A 252 13.00 7.94 -0.77
N LEU A 253 12.08 8.64 -1.47
CA LEU A 253 11.35 9.79 -0.92
C LEU A 253 10.20 9.38 0.02
N LEU A 254 9.80 8.11 -0.03
CA LEU A 254 8.66 7.57 0.71
C LEU A 254 9.10 6.73 1.91
N SER A 255 10.35 6.26 1.98
CA SER A 255 10.87 5.43 3.06
C SER A 255 10.80 6.11 4.42
N ASP A 256 10.95 7.44 4.47
CA ASP A 256 10.85 8.20 5.72
C ASP A 256 9.44 8.13 6.32
N ARG A 257 8.40 8.07 5.47
CA ARG A 257 7.01 7.87 5.95
C ARG A 257 6.82 6.47 6.54
N VAL A 258 7.47 5.46 5.95
CA VAL A 258 7.46 4.09 6.48
C VAL A 258 8.16 4.03 7.83
N VAL A 259 9.33 4.66 7.97
CA VAL A 259 10.05 4.74 9.24
C VAL A 259 9.24 5.49 10.29
N ALA A 260 8.64 6.63 9.94
CA ALA A 260 7.81 7.39 10.86
C ALA A 260 6.59 6.61 11.35
N GLU A 261 5.96 5.84 10.47
CA GLU A 261 4.79 5.03 10.83
C GLU A 261 5.17 3.84 11.72
N TYR A 262 6.15 3.02 11.32
CA TYR A 262 6.43 1.77 12.04
C TYR A 262 7.46 1.91 13.16
N GLY A 263 8.23 3.00 13.19
CA GLY A 263 9.20 3.28 14.25
C GLY A 263 8.57 3.36 15.64
N GLN A 264 7.29 3.73 15.74
CA GLN A 264 6.56 3.71 17.01
C GLN A 264 6.49 2.32 17.66
N PHE A 265 6.62 1.25 16.87
CA PHE A 265 6.62 -0.12 17.39
C PHE A 265 8.02 -0.67 17.68
N ALA A 266 9.09 0.05 17.35
CA ALA A 266 10.44 -0.48 17.42
C ALA A 266 10.89 -0.71 18.87
N LEU A 267 11.08 -1.99 19.24
CA LEU A 267 11.74 -2.39 20.48
C LEU A 267 12.72 -3.54 20.21
N GLU A 268 14.00 -3.31 20.51
CA GLU A 268 15.01 -4.35 20.41
C GLU A 268 14.83 -5.40 21.53
N ARG A 269 14.88 -6.68 21.17
CA ARG A 269 14.80 -7.81 22.11
C ARG A 269 13.61 -7.67 23.09
N PRO A 270 12.37 -7.63 22.59
CA PRO A 270 11.17 -7.22 23.34
C PRO A 270 10.82 -8.12 24.55
N ILE A 271 11.50 -9.24 24.74
CA ILE A 271 11.28 -10.19 25.84
C ILE A 271 12.31 -10.04 26.98
N GLN A 272 13.24 -9.08 26.89
CA GLN A 272 14.19 -8.82 27.98
C GLN A 272 13.49 -8.15 29.17
N LYS A 273 13.88 -8.52 30.39
CA LYS A 273 13.20 -8.12 31.63
C LYS A 273 13.14 -6.61 31.82
N ASP A 274 14.20 -5.89 31.45
CA ASP A 274 14.34 -4.45 31.59
C ASP A 274 13.47 -3.64 30.62
N VAL A 275 12.90 -4.28 29.59
CA VAL A 275 12.05 -3.62 28.58
C VAL A 275 10.59 -4.12 28.58
N ILE A 276 10.19 -5.00 29.52
CA ILE A 276 8.82 -5.54 29.54
C ILE A 276 7.76 -4.44 29.72
N ARG A 277 8.05 -3.39 30.50
CA ARG A 277 7.14 -2.23 30.62
C ARG A 277 6.91 -1.56 29.26
N GLN A 278 7.99 -1.25 28.55
CA GLN A 278 7.94 -0.65 27.20
C GLN A 278 7.24 -1.57 26.20
N ASN A 279 7.44 -2.88 26.30
CA ASN A 279 6.71 -3.87 25.50
C ASN A 279 5.19 -3.74 25.73
N LEU A 280 4.73 -3.67 26.99
CA LEU A 280 3.31 -3.52 27.30
C LEU A 280 2.74 -2.19 26.79
N GLU A 281 3.50 -1.10 26.87
CA GLU A 281 3.13 0.21 26.30
C GLU A 281 2.96 0.10 24.77
N ILE A 282 3.93 -0.47 24.07
CA ILE A 282 3.87 -0.64 22.61
C ILE A 282 2.74 -1.59 22.20
N GLN A 283 2.42 -2.62 22.99
CA GLN A 283 1.23 -3.45 22.73
C GLN A 283 -0.06 -2.63 22.81
N ARG A 284 -0.18 -1.71 23.77
CA ARG A 284 -1.33 -0.80 23.87
C ARG A 284 -1.40 0.12 22.66
N GLU A 285 -0.28 0.71 22.26
CA GLU A 285 -0.19 1.54 21.04
C GLU A 285 -0.58 0.75 19.79
N THR A 286 -0.17 -0.52 19.70
CA THR A 286 -0.57 -1.43 18.62
C THR A 286 -2.09 -1.70 18.63
N ILE A 287 -2.71 -1.85 19.81
CA ILE A 287 -4.18 -1.98 19.93
C ILE A 287 -4.88 -0.72 19.42
N GLU A 288 -4.40 0.46 19.79
CA GLU A 288 -4.95 1.74 19.34
C GLU A 288 -4.82 1.89 17.82
N TRP A 289 -3.65 1.57 17.28
CA TRP A 289 -3.41 1.53 15.85
C TRP A 289 -4.42 0.64 15.11
N TYR A 290 -4.74 -0.55 15.66
CA TYR A 290 -5.79 -1.41 15.11
C TYR A 290 -7.19 -0.79 15.21
N ILE A 291 -7.53 -0.13 16.33
CA ILE A 291 -8.84 0.52 16.51
C ILE A 291 -9.04 1.64 15.49
N GLU A 292 -8.05 2.51 15.31
CA GLU A 292 -8.09 3.63 14.37
C GLU A 292 -8.31 3.17 12.93
N ARG A 293 -7.78 2.00 12.58
CA ARG A 293 -7.86 1.39 11.24
C ARG A 293 -9.01 0.39 11.07
N ASN A 294 -9.91 0.30 12.04
CA ASN A 294 -11.04 -0.63 12.07
C ASN A 294 -10.63 -2.13 12.01
N TYR A 295 -9.42 -2.48 12.46
CA TYR A 295 -8.99 -3.86 12.68
C TYR A 295 -9.53 -4.39 14.01
N ILE A 296 -10.86 -4.43 14.12
CA ILE A 296 -11.57 -4.67 15.38
C ILE A 296 -11.29 -6.07 15.96
N VAL A 297 -11.10 -7.08 15.09
CA VAL A 297 -10.76 -8.44 15.52
C VAL A 297 -9.39 -8.48 16.18
N GLN A 298 -8.38 -7.88 15.53
CA GLN A 298 -7.02 -7.80 16.04
C GLN A 298 -6.96 -6.99 17.34
N ALA A 299 -7.59 -5.81 17.34
CA ALA A 299 -7.65 -4.94 18.51
C ALA A 299 -8.20 -5.65 19.76
N LEU A 300 -9.38 -6.28 19.64
CA LEU A 300 -10.03 -6.92 20.79
C LEU A 300 -9.37 -8.23 21.20
N THR A 301 -8.77 -8.96 20.25
CA THR A 301 -7.98 -10.15 20.56
C THR A 301 -6.74 -9.77 21.35
N LEU A 302 -5.98 -8.77 20.88
CA LEU A 302 -4.77 -8.30 21.56
C LEU A 302 -5.10 -7.64 22.90
N ALA A 303 -6.14 -6.79 22.98
CA ALA A 303 -6.54 -6.13 24.22
C ALA A 303 -6.89 -7.10 25.36
N ARG A 304 -7.52 -8.23 25.02
CA ARG A 304 -7.79 -9.30 25.99
C ARG A 304 -6.49 -9.89 26.55
N GLU A 305 -5.55 -10.23 25.68
CA GLU A 305 -4.28 -10.82 26.08
C GLU A 305 -3.37 -9.81 26.81
N TRP A 306 -3.45 -8.55 26.41
CA TRP A 306 -2.72 -7.43 27.01
C TRP A 306 -3.10 -7.23 28.47
N LEU A 307 -4.40 -7.24 28.79
CA LEU A 307 -4.85 -7.07 30.18
C LEU A 307 -4.32 -8.18 31.10
N VAL A 308 -4.25 -9.42 30.59
CA VAL A 308 -3.63 -10.54 31.32
C VAL A 308 -2.14 -10.27 31.54
N SER A 309 -1.42 -9.81 30.51
CA SER A 309 0.01 -9.50 30.59
C SER A 309 0.32 -8.35 31.56
N VAL A 310 -0.50 -7.29 31.57
CA VAL A 310 -0.35 -6.16 32.51
C VAL A 310 -0.54 -6.61 33.95
N VAL A 311 -1.56 -7.42 34.23
CA VAL A 311 -1.81 -7.91 35.59
C VAL A 311 -0.71 -8.91 36.00
N ALA A 312 -0.24 -9.77 35.09
CA ALA A 312 0.89 -10.64 35.37
C ALA A 312 2.17 -9.84 35.70
N TYR A 313 2.45 -8.77 34.94
CA TYR A 313 3.57 -7.87 35.19
C TYR A 313 3.45 -7.16 36.55
N TRP A 314 2.25 -6.71 36.94
CA TRP A 314 2.01 -6.11 38.26
C TRP A 314 2.39 -7.03 39.43
N PHE A 315 2.20 -8.35 39.26
CA PHE A 315 2.58 -9.36 40.25
C PHE A 315 4.02 -9.87 40.09
N ASP A 316 4.86 -9.21 39.30
CA ASP A 316 6.26 -9.61 39.00
C ASP A 316 6.36 -11.03 38.41
N LEU A 317 5.39 -11.39 37.57
CA LEU A 317 5.34 -12.69 36.90
C LEU A 317 5.83 -12.61 35.45
N ASP A 318 6.28 -13.75 34.93
CA ASP A 318 6.64 -13.86 33.50
C ASP A 318 5.37 -13.78 32.64
N ILE A 319 5.24 -12.71 31.85
CA ILE A 319 4.07 -12.46 31.00
C ILE A 319 3.92 -13.48 29.85
N LEU A 320 4.96 -14.29 29.57
CA LEU A 320 4.97 -15.31 28.52
C LEU A 320 4.78 -16.74 29.06
N ASP A 321 4.97 -16.96 30.37
CA ASP A 321 4.71 -18.28 30.97
C ASP A 321 3.21 -18.53 31.11
N TYR A 322 2.69 -19.38 30.22
CA TYR A 322 1.28 -19.72 30.21
C TYR A 322 0.82 -20.39 31.52
N ARG A 323 1.55 -21.40 32.01
CA ARG A 323 1.07 -22.21 33.14
C ARG A 323 1.44 -21.60 34.48
N GLY A 324 2.63 -21.04 34.60
CA GLY A 324 3.11 -20.46 35.86
C GLY A 324 2.51 -19.09 36.15
N SER A 325 2.15 -18.32 35.12
CA SER A 325 1.73 -16.93 35.28
C SER A 325 0.35 -16.66 34.68
N ARG A 326 0.18 -16.84 33.37
CA ARG A 326 -1.02 -16.34 32.66
C ARG A 326 -2.30 -17.05 33.07
N GLU A 327 -2.31 -18.38 33.13
CA GLU A 327 -3.49 -19.18 33.50
C GLU A 327 -4.03 -18.82 34.90
N PRO A 328 -3.21 -18.75 35.97
CA PRO A 328 -3.64 -18.26 37.28
C PRO A 328 -4.25 -16.85 37.26
N ILE A 329 -3.67 -15.93 36.47
CA ILE A 329 -4.13 -14.54 36.35
C ILE A 329 -5.46 -14.46 35.59
N GLU A 330 -5.61 -15.21 34.50
CA GLU A 330 -6.87 -15.31 33.76
C GLU A 330 -8.00 -15.83 34.65
N ASP A 331 -7.72 -16.84 35.47
CA ASP A 331 -8.65 -17.37 36.46
C ASP A 331 -9.02 -16.33 37.53
N ALA A 332 -8.05 -15.55 38.00
CA ALA A 332 -8.28 -14.47 38.96
C ALA A 332 -9.19 -13.38 38.36
N LEU A 333 -8.90 -12.93 37.14
CA LEU A 333 -9.72 -11.96 36.39
C LEU A 333 -11.14 -12.49 36.16
N HIS A 334 -11.28 -13.77 35.81
CA HIS A 334 -12.59 -14.41 35.64
C HIS A 334 -13.42 -14.37 36.92
N ARG A 335 -12.82 -14.69 38.07
CA ARG A 335 -13.47 -14.64 39.39
C ARG A 335 -13.79 -13.21 39.81
N LEU A 336 -12.88 -12.26 39.58
CA LEU A 336 -13.05 -10.85 39.89
C LEU A 336 -14.31 -10.28 39.23
N ARG A 337 -14.50 -10.59 37.94
CA ARG A 337 -15.71 -10.22 37.21
C ARG A 337 -17.00 -10.75 37.85
N HIS A 338 -17.00 -11.99 38.35
CA HIS A 338 -18.17 -12.57 39.02
C HIS A 338 -18.45 -11.91 40.38
N LYS A 339 -17.40 -11.55 41.13
CA LYS A 339 -17.53 -10.83 42.41
C LYS A 339 -18.27 -9.49 42.24
N PHE A 340 -17.92 -8.72 41.21
CA PHE A 340 -18.56 -7.44 40.93
C PHE A 340 -19.84 -7.56 40.08
N HIS A 341 -20.34 -8.76 39.82
CA HIS A 341 -21.57 -8.96 39.06
C HIS A 341 -22.82 -8.62 39.91
N PRO A 342 -23.82 -7.88 39.39
CA PRO A 342 -25.02 -7.50 40.17
C PRO A 342 -25.85 -8.65 40.74
N LYS A 343 -25.69 -9.85 40.17
CA LYS A 343 -26.34 -11.11 40.62
C LYS A 343 -25.32 -12.13 41.16
N GLY A 344 -24.14 -11.68 41.56
CA GLY A 344 -23.05 -12.55 42.01
C GLY A 344 -23.48 -13.44 43.18
N ARG A 345 -23.15 -14.73 43.11
CA ARG A 345 -23.16 -15.61 44.29
C ARG A 345 -21.87 -15.38 45.07
N GLU A 346 -21.91 -15.56 46.39
CA GLU A 346 -20.68 -15.66 47.20
C GLU A 346 -19.79 -16.75 46.60
N PHE A 347 -18.64 -16.33 46.07
CA PHE A 347 -17.64 -17.26 45.57
C PHE A 347 -16.80 -17.68 46.76
N VAL A 348 -16.89 -18.95 47.16
CA VAL A 348 -15.97 -19.51 48.15
C VAL A 348 -14.59 -19.56 47.51
N SER A 349 -13.64 -18.83 48.09
CA SER A 349 -12.23 -18.86 47.72
C SER A 349 -11.77 -20.33 47.68
N LYS A 350 -11.50 -20.82 46.47
CA LYS A 350 -10.69 -22.02 46.28
C LYS A 350 -9.33 -21.55 45.80
N GLY A 351 -8.53 -21.06 46.74
CA GLY A 351 -7.06 -21.01 46.70
C GLY A 351 -6.40 -20.68 45.37
N ASN A 352 -6.80 -19.57 44.73
CA ASN A 352 -6.00 -18.90 43.71
C ASN A 352 -5.32 -17.74 44.46
N GLY A 353 -3.98 -17.70 44.49
CA GLY A 353 -3.23 -16.72 45.27
C GLY A 353 -3.50 -15.27 44.86
N TYR A 354 -3.69 -15.03 43.56
CA TYR A 354 -3.80 -13.67 43.00
C TYR A 354 -5.19 -13.05 43.11
N PHE A 355 -6.25 -13.83 43.31
CA PHE A 355 -7.62 -13.29 43.35
C PHE A 355 -7.81 -12.33 44.53
N ASP A 356 -7.37 -12.72 45.73
CA ASP A 356 -7.55 -11.89 46.92
C ASP A 356 -6.72 -10.59 46.80
N GLU A 357 -5.51 -10.66 46.25
CA GLU A 357 -4.67 -9.49 45.98
C GLU A 357 -5.26 -8.57 44.91
N LEU A 358 -5.84 -9.14 43.84
CA LEU A 358 -6.49 -8.41 42.75
C LEU A 358 -7.77 -7.70 43.21
N VAL A 359 -8.48 -8.27 44.19
CA VAL A 359 -9.66 -7.66 44.83
C VAL A 359 -9.28 -6.38 45.58
N ASP A 360 -8.11 -6.37 46.21
CA ASP A 360 -7.65 -5.28 47.07
C ASP A 360 -7.09 -4.09 46.27
N LEU A 361 -6.93 -4.24 44.95
CA LEU A 361 -6.52 -3.12 44.10
C LEU A 361 -7.57 -2.00 44.09
N PRO A 362 -7.14 -0.72 44.13
CA PRO A 362 -8.05 0.42 44.12
C PRO A 362 -8.90 0.49 42.84
N ASN A 363 -8.38 -0.02 41.73
CA ASN A 363 -9.04 -0.09 40.43
C ASN A 363 -9.66 -1.47 40.12
N ALA A 364 -9.78 -2.38 41.10
CA ALA A 364 -10.29 -3.75 40.92
C ALA A 364 -11.64 -3.80 40.18
N ARG A 365 -12.56 -2.88 40.50
CA ARG A 365 -13.87 -2.79 39.84
C ARG A 365 -13.78 -2.37 38.37
N ALA A 366 -12.84 -1.48 38.03
CA ALA A 366 -12.59 -1.07 36.66
C ALA A 366 -12.00 -2.23 35.85
N ILE A 367 -10.99 -2.93 36.39
CA ILE A 367 -10.39 -4.14 35.80
C ILE A 367 -11.47 -5.21 35.55
N ALA A 368 -12.33 -5.47 36.54
CA ALA A 368 -13.41 -6.45 36.43
C ALA A 368 -14.43 -6.10 35.32
N THR A 369 -14.72 -4.80 35.17
CA THR A 369 -15.64 -4.28 34.15
C THR A 369 -15.02 -4.42 32.76
N LEU A 370 -13.76 -4.01 32.60
CA LEU A 370 -13.03 -4.13 31.34
C LEU A 370 -12.86 -5.59 30.92
N TRP A 371 -12.47 -6.49 31.84
CA TRP A 371 -12.35 -7.92 31.54
C TRP A 371 -13.68 -8.54 31.08
N LYS A 372 -14.80 -8.13 31.70
CA LYS A 372 -16.13 -8.56 31.25
C LYS A 372 -16.41 -8.13 29.81
N GLU A 373 -16.16 -6.87 29.51
CA GLU A 373 -16.43 -6.30 28.20
C GLU A 373 -15.56 -6.95 27.13
N LEU A 374 -14.24 -7.04 27.35
CA LEU A 374 -13.30 -7.72 26.47
C LEU A 374 -13.72 -9.18 26.22
N ALA A 375 -14.02 -9.94 27.28
CA ALA A 375 -14.43 -11.34 27.15
C ALA A 375 -15.71 -11.48 26.30
N ASN A 376 -16.70 -10.61 26.50
CA ASN A 376 -17.96 -10.67 25.75
C ASN A 376 -17.75 -10.30 24.28
N LEU A 377 -17.04 -9.20 24.00
CA LEU A 377 -16.81 -8.73 22.64
C LEU A 377 -15.94 -9.69 21.84
N ARG A 378 -14.83 -10.15 22.42
CA ARG A 378 -13.94 -11.13 21.80
C ARG A 378 -14.67 -12.45 21.53
N ASN A 379 -15.51 -12.92 22.44
CA ASN A 379 -16.28 -14.16 22.21
C ASN A 379 -17.33 -14.00 21.10
N ASP A 380 -18.03 -12.87 21.02
CA ASP A 380 -18.97 -12.61 19.93
C ASP A 380 -18.25 -12.61 18.57
N LEU A 381 -17.05 -12.01 18.50
CA LEU A 381 -16.18 -12.05 17.32
C LEU A 381 -15.65 -13.45 16.99
N ALA A 382 -15.11 -14.16 17.99
CA ALA A 382 -14.52 -15.49 17.80
C ALA A 382 -15.56 -16.54 17.36
N HIS A 383 -16.83 -16.32 17.71
CA HIS A 383 -17.96 -17.14 17.24
C HIS A 383 -18.68 -16.53 16.03
N CYS A 384 -18.12 -15.51 15.38
CA CYS A 384 -18.65 -14.87 14.18
C CYS A 384 -20.11 -14.40 14.33
N GLY A 385 -20.52 -13.96 15.52
CA GLY A 385 -21.92 -13.58 15.79
C GLY A 385 -22.93 -14.73 15.67
N MET A 386 -22.49 -16.00 15.69
CA MET A 386 -23.37 -17.17 15.59
C MET A 386 -24.06 -17.47 16.92
N ASN A 387 -24.89 -16.53 17.39
CA ASN A 387 -25.71 -16.68 18.58
C ASN A 387 -27.09 -16.03 18.39
N LYS A 388 -28.01 -16.20 19.35
CA LYS A 388 -29.40 -15.70 19.23
C LYS A 388 -29.53 -14.17 19.26
N ARG A 389 -28.51 -13.45 19.72
CA ARG A 389 -28.51 -12.00 19.93
C ARG A 389 -27.10 -11.43 19.68
N PRO A 390 -26.58 -11.53 18.44
CA PRO A 390 -25.23 -11.07 18.15
C PRO A 390 -25.13 -9.55 18.28
N MET A 391 -23.93 -9.07 18.58
CA MET A 391 -23.69 -7.64 18.55
C MET A 391 -23.67 -7.15 17.10
N LEU A 392 -24.34 -6.04 16.83
CA LEU A 392 -24.25 -5.39 15.52
C LEU A 392 -22.81 -4.88 15.29
N ALA A 393 -22.31 -5.00 14.05
CA ALA A 393 -20.96 -4.55 13.69
C ALA A 393 -20.70 -3.08 14.04
N THR A 394 -21.68 -2.20 13.83
CA THR A 394 -21.60 -0.78 14.22
C THR A 394 -21.41 -0.62 15.72
N LYS A 395 -22.16 -1.38 16.52
CA LYS A 395 -22.05 -1.34 17.98
C LYS A 395 -20.73 -1.90 18.47
N MET A 396 -20.23 -2.96 17.82
CA MET A 396 -18.93 -3.55 18.12
C MET A 396 -17.79 -2.56 17.92
N ARG A 397 -17.82 -1.80 16.82
CA ARG A 397 -16.84 -0.73 16.55
C ARG A 397 -16.88 0.35 17.65
N GLU A 398 -18.07 0.83 18.02
CA GLU A 398 -18.21 1.80 19.11
C GLU A 398 -17.64 1.28 20.44
N CYS A 399 -17.91 0.02 20.78
CA CYS A 399 -17.39 -0.61 21.99
C CYS A 399 -15.86 -0.75 21.95
N ALA A 400 -15.28 -1.12 20.81
CA ALA A 400 -13.82 -1.20 20.64
C ALA A 400 -13.15 0.17 20.85
N MET A 401 -13.74 1.26 20.33
CA MET A 401 -13.25 2.62 20.59
C MET A 401 -13.30 3.00 22.08
N GLY A 402 -14.34 2.56 22.81
CA GLY A 402 -14.45 2.76 24.26
C GLY A 402 -13.41 1.98 25.05
N ILE A 403 -13.03 0.79 24.57
CA ILE A 403 -11.98 -0.04 25.17
C ILE A 403 -10.63 0.65 25.12
N GLY A 404 -10.25 1.26 23.98
CA GLY A 404 -8.97 1.97 23.86
C GLY A 404 -8.72 2.95 25.02
N ARG A 405 -9.73 3.77 25.35
CA ARG A 405 -9.66 4.69 26.50
C ARG A 405 -9.51 3.97 27.84
N SER A 406 -10.23 2.87 28.03
CA SER A 406 -10.16 2.09 29.27
C SER A 406 -8.80 1.43 29.46
N LEU A 407 -8.10 1.06 28.38
CA LEU A 407 -6.76 0.50 28.45
C LEU A 407 -5.75 1.55 28.95
N ILE A 408 -5.83 2.79 28.48
CA ILE A 408 -4.99 3.91 28.96
C ILE A 408 -5.17 4.12 30.47
N ASP A 409 -6.42 4.10 30.95
CA ASP A 409 -6.70 4.30 32.37
C ASP A 409 -6.15 3.15 33.24
N ILE A 410 -6.19 1.91 32.74
CA ILE A 410 -5.61 0.75 33.42
C ILE A 410 -4.08 0.80 33.39
N GLU A 411 -3.48 1.15 32.26
CA GLU A 411 -2.04 1.32 32.10
C GLU A 411 -1.50 2.33 33.13
N LYS A 412 -2.08 3.53 33.19
CA LYS A 412 -1.71 4.56 34.17
C LYS A 412 -1.92 4.16 35.63
N SER A 413 -2.77 3.18 35.89
CA SER A 413 -3.07 2.74 37.24
C SER A 413 -2.22 1.56 37.71
N LEU A 414 -1.62 0.80 36.77
CA LEU A 414 -0.86 -0.41 37.07
C LEU A 414 0.60 -0.33 36.60
N LEU A 415 0.95 0.56 35.66
CA LEU A 415 2.31 0.67 35.13
C LEU A 415 3.00 1.99 35.51
N ASP A 416 2.26 2.99 35.99
CA ASP A 416 2.77 4.23 36.60
C ASP A 416 2.67 4.13 38.13
#